data_AF-A0A8J7CF50-F1
#
_entry.id   AF-A0A8J7CF50-F1
#
_cell.length_a   1.000
_cell.length_b   1.000
_cell.length_c   1.000
_cell.angle_alpha   90.00
_cell.angle_beta   90.00
_cell.angle_gamma   90.00
#
_symmetry.space_group_name_H-M   'P 1'
#
loop_
_entity.id
_entity.type
_entity.pdbx_description
1 polymer ?
#
loop_
_entity_poly.entity_id
_entity_poly.type
_entity_poly.pdbx_seq_one_letter_code
_entity_poly.pdbx_strand_id
1 'polypeptide(L)'
;MNCGIFREMIGSYVDETLEEGRRHWFRTHLRECPTCRESALREEPSLLFAMAPAAPGEPEEIEACAVAVMGRIRQDRLESRLHRRRRPWLAVAAAAALVISGGIAWRTMVGGGSGTLQPVVEARRDAELQSSPPTVEVEMAGEEVRVYQFANEADSDTAVYFIVDPALEL
;
A
#
# COMPACT_ATOMS: atom_id res chain seq x y z
N MET A 1 40.54 12.76 12.35
CA MET A 1 39.15 13.13 12.70
C MET A 1 38.84 12.72 14.14
N ASN A 2 38.09 13.53 14.90
CA ASN A 2 37.82 13.32 16.33
C ASN A 2 36.49 12.57 16.55
N CYS A 3 36.56 11.27 16.88
CA CYS A 3 35.40 10.41 17.12
C CYS A 3 34.60 10.76 18.39
N GLY A 4 35.19 11.51 19.33
CA GLY A 4 34.49 11.98 20.54
C GLY A 4 33.40 12.99 20.19
N ILE A 5 33.79 14.02 19.42
CA ILE A 5 32.87 15.08 18.96
C ILE A 5 31.72 14.51 18.13
N PHE A 6 31.99 13.49 17.30
CA PHE A 6 30.95 12.82 16.51
C PHE A 6 29.83 12.24 17.39
N ARG A 7 30.17 11.52 18.46
CA ARG A 7 29.18 10.87 19.34
C ARG A 7 28.30 11.88 20.07
N GLU A 8 28.88 12.98 20.52
CA GLU A 8 28.13 14.07 21.18
C GLU A 8 27.12 14.74 20.23
N MET A 9 27.39 14.72 18.92
CA MET A 9 26.52 15.35 17.91
C MET A 9 25.38 14.45 17.42
N ILE A 10 25.33 13.17 17.79
CA ILE A 10 24.29 12.24 17.29
C ILE A 10 22.89 12.74 17.63
N GLY A 11 22.64 13.11 18.88
CA GLY A 11 21.33 13.64 19.30
C GLY A 11 20.94 14.89 18.52
N SER A 12 21.84 15.88 18.44
CA SER A 12 21.60 17.11 17.68
C SER A 12 21.38 16.87 16.18
N TYR A 13 22.00 15.83 15.61
CA TYR A 13 21.75 15.44 14.22
C TYR A 13 20.34 14.88 14.04
N VAL A 14 19.92 13.97 14.92
CA VAL A 14 18.59 13.34 14.89
C VAL A 14 17.49 14.37 15.13
N ASP A 15 17.71 15.31 16.05
CA ASP A 15 16.78 16.41 16.34
C ASP A 15 16.79 17.51 15.26
N GLU A 16 17.56 17.34 14.18
CA GLU A 16 17.75 18.30 13.08
C GLU A 16 18.26 19.69 13.52
N THR A 17 18.88 19.81 14.69
CA THR A 17 19.35 21.08 15.27
C THR A 17 20.78 21.47 14.87
N LEU A 18 21.52 20.58 14.20
CA LEU A 18 22.86 20.88 13.71
C LEU A 18 22.86 21.88 12.54
N GLU A 19 23.75 22.86 12.63
CA GLU A 19 24.11 23.75 11.52
C GLU A 19 24.64 22.96 10.30
N GLU A 20 24.40 23.48 9.10
CA GLU A 20 24.69 22.80 7.84
C GLU A 20 26.15 22.33 7.70
N GLY A 21 27.11 23.16 8.12
CA GLY A 21 28.53 22.79 8.09
C GLY A 21 28.86 21.60 9.01
N ARG A 22 28.24 21.55 10.20
CA ARG A 22 28.42 20.43 11.14
C ARG A 22 27.68 19.18 10.66
N ARG A 23 26.51 19.35 10.06
CA ARG A 23 25.75 18.27 9.42
C ARG A 23 26.56 17.61 8.30
N HIS A 24 27.18 18.40 7.44
CA HIS A 24 28.06 17.90 6.39
C HIS A 24 29.25 17.13 6.98
N TRP A 25 29.95 17.71 7.97
CA TRP A 25 31.05 17.03 8.65
C TRP A 25 30.61 15.70 9.28
N PHE A 26 29.47 15.67 9.96
CA PHE A 26 28.91 14.49 10.60
C PHE A 26 28.65 13.37 9.57
N ARG A 27 27.96 13.70 8.47
CA ARG A 27 27.67 12.74 7.38
C ARG A 27 28.95 12.21 6.72
N THR A 28 29.97 13.06 6.59
CA THR A 28 31.28 12.64 6.06
C THR A 28 31.99 11.70 7.03
N HIS A 29 32.04 12.03 8.32
CA HIS A 29 32.65 11.17 9.33
C HIS A 29 31.94 9.81 9.43
N LEU A 30 30.60 9.79 9.41
CA LEU A 30 29.81 8.56 9.41
C LEU A 30 30.13 7.64 8.21
N ARG A 31 30.39 8.23 7.03
CA ARG A 31 30.77 7.51 5.80
C ARG A 31 32.24 7.09 5.74
N GLU A 32 33.12 7.75 6.48
CA GLU A 32 34.56 7.45 6.44
C GLU A 32 35.03 6.57 7.61
N CYS A 33 34.39 6.67 8.78
CA CYS A 33 34.79 5.92 9.98
C CYS A 33 33.90 4.70 10.24
N PRO A 34 34.38 3.46 9.99
CA PRO A 34 33.57 2.25 10.18
C PRO A 34 33.21 2.00 11.66
N THR A 35 34.11 2.31 12.59
CA THR A 35 33.85 2.11 14.03
C THR A 35 32.73 3.01 14.55
N CYS A 36 32.75 4.29 14.17
CA CYS A 36 31.69 5.24 14.53
C CYS A 36 30.38 4.89 13.83
N ARG A 37 30.44 4.43 12.57
CA ARG A 37 29.26 3.96 11.84
C ARG A 37 28.59 2.78 12.52
N GLU A 38 29.35 1.74 12.84
CA GLU A 38 28.78 0.52 13.41
C GLU A 38 28.17 0.79 14.80
N SER A 39 28.86 1.59 15.63
CA SER A 39 28.33 2.00 16.93
C SER A 39 27.07 2.88 16.78
N ALA A 40 27.11 3.88 15.91
CA ALA A 40 25.98 4.77 15.69
C ALA A 40 24.76 4.06 15.10
N LEU A 41 24.93 3.09 14.18
CA LEU A 41 23.82 2.32 13.62
C LEU A 41 23.23 1.32 14.61
N ARG A 42 24.02 0.83 15.58
CA ARG A 42 23.51 0.00 16.68
C ARG A 42 22.66 0.80 17.66
N GLU A 43 23.00 2.06 17.89
CA GLU A 43 22.25 2.96 18.77
C GLU A 43 21.04 3.58 18.05
N GLU A 44 21.21 4.00 16.79
CA GLU A 44 20.22 4.73 16.01
C GLU A 44 20.21 4.24 14.54
N PRO A 45 19.34 3.25 14.21
CA PRO A 45 19.27 2.67 12.87
C PRO A 45 18.88 3.65 11.76
N SER A 46 18.16 4.74 12.10
CA SER A 46 17.75 5.77 11.14
C SER A 46 18.94 6.50 10.50
N LEU A 47 20.11 6.48 11.14
CA LEU A 47 21.35 7.04 10.58
C LEU A 47 21.82 6.32 9.31
N LEU A 48 21.23 5.18 8.97
CA LEU A 48 21.48 4.52 7.67
C LEU A 48 21.10 5.45 6.50
N PHE A 49 20.02 6.22 6.64
CA PHE A 49 19.61 7.22 5.65
C PHE A 49 20.57 8.43 5.60
N ALA A 50 21.31 8.69 6.69
CA ALA A 50 22.34 9.73 6.70
C ALA A 50 23.57 9.37 5.84
N MET A 51 23.75 8.08 5.54
CA MET A 51 24.80 7.62 4.64
C MET A 51 24.38 7.60 3.17
N ALA A 52 23.07 7.66 2.90
CA ALA A 52 22.59 7.74 1.53
C ALA A 52 23.19 8.98 0.86
N PRO A 53 23.67 8.85 -0.39
CA PRO A 53 24.08 10.01 -1.16
C PRO A 53 22.88 10.96 -1.25
N ALA A 54 23.09 12.23 -0.92
CA ALA A 54 22.11 13.25 -1.27
C ALA A 54 22.08 13.28 -2.79
N ALA A 55 21.03 12.71 -3.38
CA ALA A 55 20.81 12.85 -4.80
C ALA A 55 20.53 14.34 -5.06
N PRO A 56 21.33 15.02 -5.90
CA PRO A 56 20.99 16.36 -6.33
C PRO A 56 19.74 16.23 -7.21
N GLY A 57 18.58 16.48 -6.63
CA GLY A 57 17.34 16.62 -7.38
C GLY A 57 17.18 18.08 -7.79
N GLU A 58 16.81 18.31 -9.05
CA GLU A 58 16.36 19.64 -9.46
C GLU A 58 15.08 19.98 -8.66
N PRO A 59 14.96 21.19 -8.11
CA PRO A 59 13.84 21.56 -7.25
C PRO A 59 12.48 21.40 -7.96
N GLU A 60 12.45 21.63 -9.27
CA GLU A 60 11.25 21.44 -10.11
C GLU A 60 10.81 19.98 -10.19
N GLU A 61 11.75 19.02 -10.27
CA GLU A 61 11.43 17.59 -10.30
C GLU A 61 10.87 17.11 -8.96
N ILE A 62 11.42 17.62 -7.86
CA ILE A 62 10.94 17.31 -6.49
C ILE A 62 9.52 17.84 -6.30
N GLU A 63 9.25 19.08 -6.73
CA GLU A 63 7.91 19.67 -6.64
C GLU A 63 6.90 18.92 -7.52
N ALA A 64 7.28 18.59 -8.76
CA ALA A 64 6.43 17.81 -9.66
C ALA A 64 6.09 16.43 -9.07
N CYS A 65 7.08 15.75 -8.46
CA CYS A 65 6.87 14.49 -7.76
C CYS A 65 5.91 14.65 -6.58
N ALA A 66 6.11 15.66 -5.73
CA ALA A 66 5.24 15.93 -4.60
C ALA A 66 3.79 16.18 -5.03
N VAL A 67 3.58 16.97 -6.08
CA VAL A 67 2.25 17.24 -6.66
C VAL A 67 1.63 15.95 -7.21
N ALA A 68 2.39 15.12 -7.92
CA ALA A 68 1.90 13.86 -8.46
C ALA A 68 1.47 12.88 -7.35
N VAL A 69 2.29 12.72 -6.31
CA VAL A 69 1.99 11.85 -5.15
C VAL A 69 0.74 12.34 -4.41
N MET A 70 0.66 13.65 -4.14
CA MET A 70 -0.52 14.24 -3.49
C MET A 70 -1.79 14.10 -4.34
N GLY A 71 -1.66 14.25 -5.65
CA GLY A 71 -2.74 14.00 -6.62
C GLY A 71 -3.24 12.56 -6.53
N ARG A 72 -2.32 11.59 -6.50
CA ARG A 72 -2.66 10.16 -6.40
C ARG A 72 -3.36 9.82 -5.09
N ILE A 73 -2.82 10.27 -3.95
CA ILE A 73 -3.44 10.06 -2.63
C ILE A 73 -4.88 10.62 -2.61
N ARG A 74 -5.11 11.76 -3.27
CA ARG A 74 -6.44 12.36 -3.35
C ARG A 74 -7.39 11.55 -4.22
N GLN A 75 -6.92 11.00 -5.34
CA GLN A 75 -7.70 10.10 -6.20
C GLN A 75 -8.08 8.82 -5.46
N ASP A 76 -7.12 8.15 -4.83
CA ASP A 76 -7.36 6.90 -4.09
C ASP A 76 -8.38 7.11 -2.96
N ARG A 77 -8.30 8.25 -2.25
CA ARG A 77 -9.30 8.63 -1.24
C ARG A 77 -10.69 8.85 -1.85
N LEU A 78 -10.78 9.43 -3.05
CA LEU A 78 -12.06 9.66 -3.72
C LEU A 78 -12.68 8.34 -4.19
N GLU A 79 -11.89 7.47 -4.82
CA GLU A 79 -12.34 6.15 -5.27
C GLU A 79 -12.83 5.30 -4.09
N SER A 80 -12.07 5.26 -3.00
CA SER A 80 -12.44 4.56 -1.77
C SER A 80 -13.80 5.03 -1.24
N ARG A 81 -14.05 6.35 -1.26
CA ARG A 81 -15.35 6.91 -0.84
C ARG A 81 -16.48 6.54 -1.80
N LEU A 82 -16.23 6.58 -3.11
CA LEU A 82 -17.23 6.22 -4.12
C LEU A 82 -17.61 4.75 -4.04
N HIS A 83 -16.64 3.84 -3.93
CA HIS A 83 -16.88 2.41 -3.76
C HIS A 83 -17.68 2.11 -2.48
N ARG A 84 -17.31 2.73 -1.36
CA ARG A 84 -18.02 2.56 -0.09
C ARG A 84 -19.46 3.07 -0.16
N ARG A 85 -19.71 4.16 -0.89
CA ARG A 85 -21.06 4.72 -1.07
C ARG A 85 -21.92 3.92 -2.05
N ARG A 86 -21.33 3.31 -3.08
CA ARG A 86 -22.07 2.49 -4.07
C ARG A 86 -22.42 1.10 -3.54
N ARG A 87 -21.61 0.51 -2.66
CA ARG A 87 -21.85 -0.81 -2.05
C ARG A 87 -23.27 -1.00 -1.48
N PRO A 88 -23.80 -0.13 -0.59
CA PRO A 88 -25.15 -0.32 -0.05
C PRO A 88 -26.23 -0.14 -1.13
N TRP A 89 -26.03 0.76 -2.09
CA TRP A 89 -27.00 1.01 -3.15
C TRP A 89 -27.10 -0.16 -4.14
N LEU A 90 -25.96 -0.80 -4.45
CA LEU A 90 -25.92 -2.02 -5.27
C LEU A 90 -26.60 -3.21 -4.55
N ALA A 91 -26.40 -3.35 -3.24
CA ALA A 91 -27.08 -4.37 -2.44
C ALA A 91 -28.61 -4.17 -2.43
N VAL A 92 -29.07 -2.92 -2.29
CA VAL A 92 -30.50 -2.57 -2.36
C VAL A 92 -31.07 -2.85 -3.75
N ALA A 93 -30.36 -2.46 -4.82
CA ALA A 93 -30.80 -2.72 -6.18
C ALA A 93 -30.92 -4.22 -6.49
N ALA A 94 -29.96 -5.03 -6.03
CA ALA A 94 -30.02 -6.48 -6.17
C ALA A 94 -31.21 -7.10 -5.42
N ALA A 95 -31.46 -6.66 -4.19
CA ALA A 95 -32.61 -7.12 -3.40
C ALA A 95 -33.95 -6.74 -4.07
N ALA A 96 -34.07 -5.52 -4.60
CA ALA A 96 -35.26 -5.08 -5.32
C ALA A 96 -35.50 -5.92 -6.59
N ALA A 97 -34.44 -6.24 -7.34
CA ALA A 97 -34.54 -7.10 -8.52
C ALA A 97 -35.05 -8.51 -8.16
N LEU A 98 -34.59 -9.08 -7.04
CA LEU A 98 -35.07 -10.39 -6.55
C LEU A 98 -36.54 -10.35 -6.10
N VAL A 99 -36.98 -9.26 -5.45
CA VAL A 99 -38.38 -9.10 -5.05
C VAL A 99 -39.29 -8.93 -6.27
N ILE A 100 -38.86 -8.16 -7.27
CA ILE A 100 -39.62 -7.97 -8.51
C ILE A 100 -39.69 -9.28 -9.29
N SER A 101 -38.58 -10.01 -9.46
CA SER A 101 -38.58 -11.29 -10.18
C SER A 101 -39.39 -12.37 -9.43
N GLY A 102 -39.26 -12.45 -8.11
CA GLY A 102 -40.06 -13.33 -7.26
C GLY A 102 -41.56 -12.99 -7.30
N GLY A 103 -41.91 -11.70 -7.26
CA GLY A 103 -43.28 -11.23 -7.36
C GLY A 103 -43.92 -11.51 -8.73
N ILE A 104 -43.15 -11.35 -9.82
CA ILE A 104 -43.59 -11.72 -11.17
C ILE A 104 -43.81 -13.23 -11.27
N ALA A 105 -42.88 -14.05 -10.77
CA ALA A 105 -43.01 -15.51 -10.79
C ALA A 105 -44.20 -16.01 -9.94
N TRP A 106 -44.45 -15.40 -8.78
CA TRP A 106 -45.62 -15.74 -7.96
C TRP A 106 -46.93 -15.38 -8.67
N ARG A 107 -46.97 -14.21 -9.32
CA ARG A 107 -48.15 -13.74 -10.06
C ARG A 107 -48.48 -14.62 -11.27
N THR A 108 -47.47 -15.16 -11.97
CA THR A 108 -47.69 -16.12 -13.05
C THR A 108 -48.13 -17.50 -12.56
N MET A 109 -47.74 -17.91 -11.35
CA MET A 109 -48.20 -19.17 -10.73
C MET A 109 -49.65 -19.11 -10.19
N VAL A 110 -50.06 -17.97 -9.60
CA VAL A 110 -51.39 -17.82 -8.95
C VAL A 110 -52.46 -17.29 -9.90
N GLY A 111 -52.10 -16.61 -11.00
CA GLY A 111 -53.01 -15.90 -11.90
C GLY A 111 -53.60 -16.67 -13.09
N GLY A 112 -53.14 -17.90 -13.36
CA GLY A 112 -53.78 -18.79 -14.34
C GLY A 112 -52.99 -19.06 -15.62
N GLY A 113 -53.09 -20.33 -16.05
CA GLY A 113 -53.22 -20.73 -17.45
C GLY A 113 -52.04 -20.53 -18.40
N SER A 114 -51.34 -21.64 -18.67
CA SER A 114 -50.82 -22.06 -19.99
C SER A 114 -49.83 -21.14 -20.71
N GLY A 115 -48.55 -21.51 -20.68
CA GLY A 115 -47.55 -20.94 -21.59
C GLY A 115 -46.14 -21.34 -21.23
N THR A 116 -45.80 -22.62 -21.41
CA THR A 116 -44.43 -23.11 -21.35
C THR A 116 -43.60 -22.39 -22.41
N LEU A 117 -42.73 -21.48 -21.98
CA LEU A 117 -41.52 -21.12 -22.73
C LEU A 117 -40.35 -21.34 -21.77
N GLN A 118 -39.66 -22.48 -21.97
CA GLN A 118 -38.35 -22.67 -21.38
C GLN A 118 -37.38 -21.63 -21.96
N PRO A 119 -36.66 -20.86 -21.13
CA PRO A 119 -35.37 -20.38 -21.55
C PRO A 119 -34.37 -21.52 -21.32
N VAL A 120 -33.94 -22.17 -22.39
CA VAL A 120 -32.66 -22.87 -22.40
C VAL A 120 -31.60 -21.76 -22.30
N VAL A 121 -31.22 -21.43 -21.07
CA VAL A 121 -29.98 -20.70 -20.81
C VAL A 121 -28.88 -21.74 -20.89
N GLU A 122 -28.33 -21.89 -22.08
CA GLU A 122 -27.05 -22.55 -22.28
C GLU A 122 -26.01 -21.69 -21.58
N ALA A 123 -25.72 -22.05 -20.32
CA ALA A 123 -24.65 -21.47 -19.54
C ALA A 123 -23.33 -21.89 -20.19
N ARG A 124 -22.88 -21.09 -21.15
CA ARG A 124 -21.49 -21.06 -21.57
C ARG A 124 -20.67 -20.69 -20.34
N ARG A 125 -20.11 -21.70 -19.67
CA ARG A 125 -19.01 -21.51 -18.73
C ARG A 125 -17.80 -21.09 -19.56
N ASP A 126 -17.66 -19.80 -19.80
CA ASP A 126 -16.34 -19.22 -20.02
C ASP A 126 -15.67 -19.17 -18.65
N ALA A 127 -15.12 -20.33 -18.27
CA ALA A 127 -14.15 -20.45 -17.20
C ALA A 127 -12.80 -19.96 -17.75
N GLU A 128 -12.64 -18.64 -17.90
CA GLU A 128 -11.36 -18.05 -18.21
C GLU A 128 -10.80 -17.38 -16.95
N LEU A 129 -10.18 -18.25 -16.14
CA LEU A 129 -9.00 -18.01 -15.30
C LEU A 129 -8.84 -16.57 -14.78
N GLN A 130 -9.55 -16.25 -13.70
CA GLN A 130 -9.04 -15.29 -12.74
C GLN A 130 -7.80 -15.92 -12.08
N SER A 131 -6.61 -15.60 -12.59
CA SER A 131 -5.38 -15.81 -11.82
C SER A 131 -5.43 -14.87 -10.62
N SER A 132 -5.75 -15.44 -9.45
CA SER A 132 -5.45 -14.76 -8.18
C SER A 132 -3.94 -14.47 -8.16
N PRO A 133 -3.52 -13.24 -7.83
CA PRO A 133 -2.11 -12.91 -7.72
C PRO A 133 -1.45 -13.84 -6.69
N PRO A 134 -0.17 -14.24 -6.90
CA PRO A 134 0.52 -15.14 -5.99
C PRO A 134 0.57 -14.53 -4.59
N THR A 135 -0.18 -15.12 -3.68
CA THR A 135 -0.20 -14.73 -2.27
C THR A 135 0.78 -15.63 -1.55
N VAL A 136 1.88 -15.07 -1.03
CA VAL A 136 2.85 -15.80 -0.21
C VAL A 136 2.72 -15.29 1.22
N GLU A 137 1.96 -16.00 2.04
CA GLU A 137 1.94 -15.78 3.49
C GLU A 137 3.15 -16.50 4.10
N VAL A 138 4.11 -15.73 4.66
CA VAL A 138 5.26 -16.29 5.37
C VAL A 138 5.01 -16.17 6.86
N GLU A 139 4.75 -17.30 7.52
CA GLU A 139 4.62 -17.39 8.96
C GLU A 139 6.02 -17.39 9.59
N MET A 140 6.46 -16.25 10.12
CA MET A 140 7.70 -16.19 10.90
C MET A 140 7.37 -16.51 12.37
N ALA A 141 8.14 -17.42 12.97
CA ALA A 141 7.94 -17.83 14.36
C ALA A 141 8.13 -16.64 15.32
N GLY A 142 7.03 -16.08 15.82
CA GLY A 142 7.03 -15.22 17.01
C GLY A 142 6.12 -13.98 16.97
N GLU A 143 5.70 -13.50 15.81
CA GLU A 143 4.87 -12.29 15.69
C GLU A 143 4.02 -12.37 14.40
N GLU A 144 2.71 -12.17 14.51
CA GLU A 144 1.72 -12.34 13.44
C GLU A 144 1.82 -11.22 12.39
N VAL A 145 2.94 -11.14 11.66
CA VAL A 145 3.17 -10.12 10.63
C VAL A 145 2.72 -10.65 9.27
N ARG A 146 1.82 -9.91 8.60
CA ARG A 146 1.35 -10.26 7.25
C ARG A 146 2.10 -9.44 6.21
N VAL A 147 2.75 -10.11 5.25
CA VAL A 147 3.46 -9.46 4.14
C VAL A 147 2.71 -9.67 2.83
N TYR A 148 2.28 -8.59 2.17
CA TYR A 148 1.68 -8.66 0.83
C TYR A 148 2.71 -8.25 -0.23
N GLN A 149 2.96 -9.14 -1.20
CA GLN A 149 3.77 -8.85 -2.39
C GLN A 149 2.85 -8.75 -3.60
N PHE A 150 2.84 -7.59 -4.27
CA PHE A 150 2.20 -7.44 -5.57
C PHE A 150 3.28 -7.45 -6.65
N ALA A 151 3.34 -8.52 -7.43
CA ALA A 151 4.05 -8.53 -8.70
C ALA A 151 3.08 -8.10 -9.80
N ASN A 152 3.34 -6.97 -10.44
CA ASN A 152 2.61 -6.59 -11.64
C ASN A 152 3.24 -7.33 -12.83
N GLU A 153 2.49 -8.15 -13.56
CA GLU A 153 3.01 -8.93 -14.70
C GLU A 153 3.64 -8.06 -15.81
N ALA A 154 3.37 -6.75 -15.79
CA ALA A 154 3.90 -5.77 -16.75
C ALA A 154 5.26 -5.15 -16.35
N ASP A 155 5.75 -5.36 -15.12
CA ASP A 155 6.98 -4.71 -14.64
C ASP A 155 7.70 -5.60 -13.62
N SER A 156 8.71 -6.34 -14.07
CA SER A 156 9.49 -7.27 -13.24
C SER A 156 10.54 -6.58 -12.36
N ASP A 157 10.70 -5.25 -12.48
CA ASP A 157 11.76 -4.51 -11.80
C ASP A 157 11.30 -3.83 -10.50
N THR A 158 9.98 -3.86 -10.22
CA THR A 158 9.39 -3.21 -9.04
C THR A 158 8.63 -4.23 -8.19
N ALA A 159 9.14 -4.53 -6.99
CA ALA A 159 8.42 -5.30 -5.98
C ALA A 159 8.02 -4.39 -4.80
N VAL A 160 6.72 -4.31 -4.52
CA VAL A 160 6.16 -3.58 -3.37
C VAL A 160 5.80 -4.57 -2.27
N TYR A 161 6.34 -4.35 -1.06
CA TYR A 161 6.06 -5.15 0.14
C TYR A 161 5.24 -4.32 1.13
N PHE A 162 4.07 -4.81 1.54
CA PHE A 162 3.31 -4.24 2.66
C PHE A 162 3.51 -5.10 3.89
N ILE A 163 4.03 -4.53 4.97
CA ILE A 163 4.17 -5.17 6.28
C ILE A 163 3.02 -4.65 7.14
N VAL A 164 2.03 -5.50 7.43
CA VAL A 164 0.92 -5.16 8.32
C VAL A 164 1.17 -5.83 9.67
N ASP A 165 1.38 -5.00 10.68
CA ASP A 165 1.39 -5.41 12.08
C ASP A 165 -0.04 -5.28 12.63
N PRO A 166 -0.70 -6.38 13.03
CA PRO A 166 -2.05 -6.35 13.59
C PRO A 166 -2.13 -5.58 14.91
N ALA A 167 -1.02 -5.33 15.61
CA ALA A 167 -1.00 -4.48 16.81
C ALA A 167 -1.26 -2.98 16.50
N LEU A 168 -1.22 -2.57 15.22
CA LEU A 168 -1.47 -1.20 14.77
C LEU A 168 -2.90 -0.98 14.24
N GLU A 169 -3.77 -2.01 14.23
CA GLU A 169 -5.19 -1.85 13.93
C GLU A 169 -5.95 -1.36 15.19
N LEU A 170 -6.24 -0.05 15.24
CA LEU A 170 -7.09 0.61 16.25
C LEU A 170 -8.59 0.30 16.07
#